data_AF-S8EQR9-F1
#
_entry.id   AF-S8EQR9-F1
#
_cell.length_a   1.000
_cell.length_b   1.000
_cell.length_c   1.000
_cell.angle_alpha   90.00
_cell.angle_beta   90.00
_cell.angle_gamma   90.00
#
_symmetry.space_group_name_H-M   'P 1'
#
loop_
_entity.id
_entity.type
_entity.pdbx_description
1 polymer ?
#
loop_
_entity_poly.entity_id
_entity_poly.type
_entity_poly.pdbx_seq_one_letter_code
_entity_poly.pdbx_strand_id
1 'polypeptide(L)'
;MNRCATHRQPTRFPLCSGASGVDRAYSLGQSVRHYHMPLATNYRVQVSPFFGRGGCRASFLSASAVQQNITESCRRSSRPARIGLRGWCLFLLFRNLFLSNPWNISLSRGSLSRVLPTAGPGASSTWALPSFSRFSPYPAFCFPLCNFTNSQSSAIPRKQSFSYVSRFAQFQAAPDEPRFRPAKMTTAEAPRRPVIGTHSGKFHEDEVLATVMLLSLPEFQNARVVRSRDPAVLATCDIVVDVGAEYDPEKRRFDHHQKSFTLTFYGKSPTASDTLDSGNKDAGKDDGGQVSSERRRDAAGNGKVEEKACKKAAVTKLSSAGLIYKHFGKDILRHRFGLTSPELLDCVFERLYTSFVEAVDAIDNGVSIASNGSPLLYKDSTNLSSRVSRCYPPWNLEELRATRPQVKRLRTAEADLYPAEVEGGSVEEVHGFRKAMKLVDAEFEDAVSSIVDVWLPARQVVLDAVQERTKVHSSGRIVKLKQWCPFQEHLHEIEAELQLDYPILFCLYPDLKNGTIEGWRVYAVNEKDQLFKSRLPLLEKLRGLRDSELGKAVLTDERTQKSEDMSDSDFIHCHATGFIGGTKTLSAAMAMATLTMKDAGLC
;
A
#
# COMPACT_ATOMS: atom_id res chain seq x y z
N MET A 1 58.25 27.07 -7.65
CA MET A 1 59.44 27.19 -6.78
C MET A 1 59.30 28.46 -5.94
N ASN A 2 59.88 28.49 -4.74
CA ASN A 2 59.52 29.41 -3.65
C ASN A 2 60.16 30.81 -3.76
N ARG A 3 59.49 31.86 -3.24
CA ARG A 3 59.78 32.45 -1.90
C ARG A 3 58.79 33.57 -1.51
N CYS A 4 58.60 33.74 -0.19
CA CYS A 4 57.70 34.71 0.45
C CYS A 4 58.43 35.97 0.96
N ALA A 5 57.65 37.02 1.30
CA ALA A 5 57.80 37.99 2.42
C ALA A 5 57.29 39.41 2.02
N THR A 6 56.69 40.30 2.85
CA THR A 6 56.11 40.25 4.21
C THR A 6 55.24 41.51 4.48
N HIS A 7 54.33 41.44 5.46
CA HIS A 7 53.54 42.49 6.15
C HIS A 7 53.85 44.01 6.01
N ARG A 8 52.78 44.84 6.06
CA ARG A 8 52.53 45.85 7.14
C ARG A 8 51.11 46.48 7.12
N GLN A 9 50.70 47.02 8.26
CA GLN A 9 49.54 47.92 8.56
C GLN A 9 50.08 49.05 9.48
N PRO A 10 49.29 50.02 10.01
CA PRO A 10 48.33 50.95 9.38
C PRO A 10 48.55 52.42 9.86
N THR A 11 47.74 53.39 9.43
CA THR A 11 47.66 54.76 10.04
C THR A 11 46.22 55.29 10.16
N ARG A 12 46.01 56.28 11.05
CA ARG A 12 44.71 56.79 11.56
C ARG A 12 44.47 58.29 11.27
N PHE A 13 43.24 58.75 11.60
CA PHE A 13 42.77 60.10 12.00
C PHE A 13 41.96 60.91 10.96
N PRO A 14 41.07 61.87 11.37
CA PRO A 14 40.46 62.16 12.69
C PRO A 14 38.89 62.29 12.66
N LEU A 15 38.28 62.88 13.70
CA LEU A 15 36.84 62.99 14.00
C LEU A 15 36.30 64.45 14.00
N CYS A 16 34.96 64.59 14.19
CA CYS A 16 34.12 65.81 14.37
C CYS A 16 33.61 66.49 13.09
N SER A 17 32.38 67.05 12.98
CA SER A 17 31.20 67.14 13.89
C SER A 17 29.94 67.61 13.11
N GLY A 18 28.70 67.37 13.60
CA GLY A 18 27.51 68.16 13.15
C GLY A 18 26.13 67.47 13.01
N ALA A 19 25.31 67.57 14.06
CA ALA A 19 23.83 67.67 14.18
C ALA A 19 22.81 67.06 13.16
N SER A 20 21.70 66.55 13.75
CA SER A 20 20.36 66.25 13.18
C SER A 20 20.23 65.12 12.13
N GLY A 21 19.21 64.26 12.16
CA GLY A 21 18.23 64.00 13.22
C GLY A 21 17.30 62.83 12.91
N VAL A 22 16.97 62.05 13.94
CA VAL A 22 15.88 61.05 14.04
C VAL A 22 15.72 60.06 12.87
N ASP A 23 16.22 58.83 13.05
CA ASP A 23 15.53 57.65 12.54
C ASP A 23 15.72 56.42 13.45
N ARG A 24 14.68 55.58 13.57
CA ARG A 24 14.66 54.44 14.52
C ARG A 24 15.14 53.15 13.83
N ALA A 25 16.37 52.74 14.09
CA ALA A 25 16.85 51.40 13.77
C ALA A 25 16.92 50.51 15.02
N TYR A 26 16.18 49.40 15.03
CA TYR A 26 16.37 48.32 15.99
C TYR A 26 17.53 47.43 15.53
N SER A 27 18.56 47.29 16.37
CA SER A 27 19.63 46.31 16.17
C SER A 27 19.55 45.19 17.22
N LEU A 28 19.58 43.97 16.69
CA LEU A 28 19.95 42.68 17.29
C LEU A 28 20.49 42.72 18.74
N GLY A 29 19.71 42.12 19.65
CA GLY A 29 20.22 41.52 20.89
C GLY A 29 19.96 40.02 20.88
N GLN A 30 21.00 39.19 20.74
CA GLN A 30 20.87 37.75 20.92
C GLN A 30 20.57 37.45 22.40
N SER A 31 19.51 36.68 22.68
CA SER A 31 19.25 36.13 24.01
C SER A 31 18.86 34.66 23.87
N VAL A 32 19.80 33.78 24.20
CA VAL A 32 19.52 32.35 24.41
C VAL A 32 18.67 32.23 25.66
N ARG A 33 17.42 31.77 25.52
CA ARG A 33 16.58 31.40 26.67
C ARG A 33 16.49 29.88 26.78
N HIS A 34 17.13 29.34 27.81
CA HIS A 34 16.76 28.04 28.34
C HIS A 34 15.32 28.09 28.88
N TYR A 35 14.48 27.17 28.44
CA TYR A 35 13.17 26.96 29.06
C TYR A 35 13.30 25.95 30.19
N HIS A 36 13.31 26.46 31.43
CA HIS A 36 13.02 25.66 32.60
C HIS A 36 11.54 25.22 32.57
N MET A 37 11.28 23.93 32.77
CA MET A 37 9.93 23.44 33.07
C MET A 37 9.55 23.78 34.52
N PRO A 38 8.34 24.32 34.77
CA PRO A 38 7.74 24.33 36.09
C PRO A 38 6.96 23.03 36.37
N LEU A 39 7.20 22.44 37.55
CA LEU A 39 6.44 21.30 38.09
C LEU A 39 5.38 21.82 39.08
N ALA A 40 4.10 21.74 38.71
CA ALA A 40 2.90 21.82 39.56
C ALA A 40 1.66 21.66 38.66
N THR A 41 0.52 21.07 39.03
CA THR A 41 0.11 20.23 40.18
C THR A 41 -1.21 19.52 39.79
N ASN A 42 -1.47 18.34 40.36
CA ASN A 42 -2.79 17.76 40.64
C ASN A 42 -3.94 17.95 39.62
N TYR A 43 -4.22 16.92 38.82
CA TYR A 43 -5.59 16.63 38.39
C TYR A 43 -6.09 15.33 39.01
N ARG A 44 -7.32 15.40 39.53
CA ARG A 44 -7.94 14.45 40.45
C ARG A 44 -8.79 13.48 39.63
N VAL A 45 -8.38 12.21 39.53
CA VAL A 45 -9.22 11.18 38.89
C VAL A 45 -10.41 10.89 39.81
N GLN A 46 -11.61 11.19 39.35
CA GLN A 46 -12.85 10.96 40.09
C GLN A 46 -13.33 9.52 39.86
N VAL A 47 -12.72 8.58 40.58
CA VAL A 47 -13.24 7.21 40.69
C VAL A 47 -14.29 7.17 41.79
N SER A 48 -15.50 6.74 41.47
CA SER A 48 -16.57 6.48 42.45
C SER A 48 -16.52 5.01 42.89
N PRO A 49 -16.19 4.69 44.16
CA PRO A 49 -16.33 3.34 44.69
C PRO A 49 -17.66 3.20 45.45
N PHE A 50 -18.46 2.20 45.09
CA PHE A 50 -19.50 1.71 46.00
C PHE A 50 -18.85 0.83 47.10
N PHE A 51 -19.45 0.84 48.29
CA PHE A 51 -18.82 0.38 49.53
C PHE A 51 -18.61 -1.15 49.65
N GLY A 52 -17.46 -1.54 50.21
CA GLY A 52 -17.20 -2.85 50.83
C GLY A 52 -16.06 -2.71 51.84
N ARG A 53 -16.29 -3.04 53.12
CA ARG A 53 -15.41 -2.63 54.25
C ARG A 53 -14.34 -3.66 54.62
N GLY A 54 -13.20 -3.15 55.12
CA GLY A 54 -12.22 -3.87 55.94
C GLY A 54 -10.86 -4.06 55.25
N GLY A 55 -9.71 -3.77 55.88
CA GLY A 55 -9.46 -3.16 57.18
C GLY A 55 -7.95 -3.08 57.50
N CYS A 56 -7.58 -2.22 58.45
CA CYS A 56 -6.28 -2.20 59.16
C CYS A 56 -4.98 -1.87 58.39
N ARG A 57 -4.58 -0.60 58.53
CA ARG A 57 -3.24 -0.11 58.97
C ARG A 57 -1.96 -0.74 58.37
N ALA A 58 -1.21 0.07 57.63
CA ALA A 58 0.25 -0.01 57.56
C ALA A 58 0.86 1.33 58.00
N SER A 59 1.94 1.29 58.78
CA SER A 59 2.61 2.48 59.32
C SER A 59 3.90 2.83 58.56
N PHE A 60 4.09 4.13 58.38
CA PHE A 60 5.27 4.87 57.93
C PHE A 60 6.66 4.27 58.25
N LEU A 61 7.57 4.36 57.26
CA LEU A 61 8.90 5.04 57.25
C LEU A 61 9.77 4.40 56.13
N SER A 62 10.07 5.10 55.02
CA SER A 62 11.32 5.84 54.75
C SER A 62 12.63 5.05 55.01
N ALA A 63 13.70 5.10 54.23
CA ALA A 63 14.08 5.62 52.91
C ALA A 63 15.63 5.50 52.88
N SER A 64 16.26 5.33 51.70
CA SER A 64 17.73 5.40 51.49
C SER A 64 18.59 4.28 52.13
N ALA A 65 19.76 3.87 51.60
CA ALA A 65 20.37 4.01 50.26
C ALA A 65 21.62 3.08 50.15
N VAL A 66 22.32 3.14 49.00
CA VAL A 66 23.74 2.75 48.77
C VAL A 66 24.08 1.26 48.47
N GLN A 67 24.22 0.97 47.17
CA GLN A 67 25.45 0.53 46.46
C GLN A 67 26.49 -0.47 47.06
N GLN A 68 26.95 -1.37 46.17
CA GLN A 68 28.26 -2.08 46.09
C GLN A 68 28.44 -3.51 46.65
N ASN A 69 28.49 -4.45 45.69
CA ASN A 69 29.37 -5.62 45.51
C ASN A 69 30.37 -6.05 46.62
N ILE A 70 30.44 -7.38 46.86
CA ILE A 70 31.61 -8.29 46.72
C ILE A 70 31.20 -9.69 47.25
N THR A 71 31.05 -10.71 46.39
CA THR A 71 32.00 -11.79 45.99
C THR A 71 32.23 -12.91 47.02
N GLU A 72 32.03 -14.18 46.59
CA GLU A 72 32.67 -15.43 47.10
C GLU A 72 32.37 -15.93 48.54
N SER A 73 32.46 -17.23 48.91
CA SER A 73 32.60 -18.50 48.17
C SER A 73 32.24 -19.73 49.05
N CYS A 74 32.05 -20.90 48.42
CA CYS A 74 32.25 -22.26 48.94
C CYS A 74 31.55 -22.77 50.23
N ARG A 75 30.72 -23.83 50.07
CA ARG A 75 30.96 -25.15 50.71
C ARG A 75 30.17 -26.32 50.10
N ARG A 76 30.94 -27.22 49.47
CA ARG A 76 30.83 -28.69 49.33
C ARG A 76 29.69 -29.42 50.09
N SER A 77 29.04 -30.39 49.42
CA SER A 77 29.14 -31.85 49.75
C SER A 77 28.46 -32.81 48.74
N SER A 78 29.11 -33.97 48.54
CA SER A 78 28.63 -35.35 48.27
C SER A 78 27.53 -35.72 47.23
N ARG A 79 27.87 -36.73 46.40
CA ARG A 79 27.05 -37.60 45.51
C ARG A 79 26.60 -38.91 46.24
N PRO A 80 26.04 -39.97 45.59
CA PRO A 80 24.96 -40.11 44.56
C PRO A 80 23.92 -41.24 44.85
N ALA A 81 22.80 -41.33 44.08
CA ALA A 81 22.05 -42.53 43.61
C ALA A 81 20.55 -42.21 43.37
N ARG A 82 19.75 -42.87 42.50
CA ARG A 82 19.93 -43.54 41.18
C ARG A 82 18.50 -43.82 40.63
N ILE A 83 18.25 -43.74 39.31
CA ILE A 83 16.99 -44.14 38.61
C ILE A 83 15.78 -43.19 38.89
N GLY A 84 14.89 -42.82 37.96
CA GLY A 84 14.80 -43.01 36.50
C GLY A 84 13.47 -42.44 35.93
N LEU A 85 13.49 -42.00 34.66
CA LEU A 85 12.34 -41.59 33.80
C LEU A 85 11.22 -40.68 34.37
N ARG A 86 11.22 -39.40 33.95
CA ARG A 86 10.17 -38.83 33.06
C ARG A 86 10.62 -37.50 32.45
N GLY A 87 9.99 -37.12 31.34
CA GLY A 87 10.52 -36.15 30.39
C GLY A 87 10.50 -34.69 30.86
N TRP A 88 11.48 -33.92 30.39
CA TRP A 88 11.50 -32.47 30.48
C TRP A 88 10.98 -31.85 29.19
N CYS A 89 9.96 -30.99 29.30
CA CYS A 89 9.68 -29.95 28.32
C CYS A 89 9.94 -28.60 29.00
N LEU A 90 11.04 -27.92 28.65
CA LEU A 90 11.04 -26.48 28.34
C LEU A 90 12.42 -26.00 27.85
N PHE A 91 12.38 -24.92 27.07
CA PHE A 91 13.50 -24.10 26.56
C PHE A 91 14.50 -24.74 25.58
N LEU A 92 14.50 -24.19 24.36
CA LEU A 92 15.55 -23.22 23.98
C LEU A 92 15.09 -22.29 22.84
N LEU A 93 15.39 -21.00 22.98
CA LEU A 93 15.27 -19.97 21.95
C LEU A 93 16.65 -19.78 21.27
N PHE A 94 16.64 -19.59 19.95
CA PHE A 94 17.73 -19.04 19.11
C PHE A 94 19.16 -19.64 19.20
N ARG A 95 19.54 -20.44 18.20
CA ARG A 95 20.48 -20.04 17.10
C ARG A 95 20.85 -21.22 16.20
N ASN A 96 20.62 -21.10 14.89
CA ASN A 96 21.70 -20.95 13.90
C ASN A 96 21.17 -20.65 12.49
N LEU A 97 22.05 -20.07 11.66
CA LEU A 97 21.83 -19.59 10.29
C LEU A 97 22.55 -20.49 9.27
N PHE A 98 22.06 -20.47 8.02
CA PHE A 98 22.63 -21.10 6.81
C PHE A 98 22.64 -22.65 6.82
N LEU A 99 22.40 -23.38 5.74
CA LEU A 99 22.29 -23.09 4.28
C LEU A 99 20.92 -23.64 3.78
N SER A 100 20.31 -23.23 2.65
CA SER A 100 20.84 -23.43 1.29
C SER A 100 20.11 -22.62 0.20
N ASN A 101 20.90 -22.18 -0.80
CA ASN A 101 20.44 -21.71 -2.11
C ASN A 101 20.67 -22.83 -3.16
N PRO A 102 19.82 -22.98 -4.19
CA PRO A 102 20.17 -23.72 -5.39
C PRO A 102 20.71 -22.79 -6.49
N TRP A 103 21.94 -23.02 -6.95
CA TRP A 103 22.44 -22.49 -8.23
C TRP A 103 23.11 -23.62 -9.01
N ASN A 104 22.62 -23.88 -10.22
CA ASN A 104 23.26 -24.77 -11.18
C ASN A 104 24.47 -24.05 -11.79
N ILE A 105 25.64 -24.69 -11.82
CA ILE A 105 26.78 -24.29 -12.66
C ILE A 105 27.21 -25.49 -13.49
N SER A 106 27.15 -25.32 -14.82
CA SER A 106 27.71 -26.24 -15.80
C SER A 106 29.24 -26.09 -15.85
N LEU A 107 29.97 -27.21 -15.82
CA LEU A 107 31.43 -27.23 -15.93
C LEU A 107 31.86 -27.62 -17.35
N SER A 108 32.25 -26.63 -18.16
CA SER A 108 33.03 -26.86 -19.37
C SER A 108 34.50 -27.10 -19.00
N ARG A 109 35.08 -28.23 -19.44
CA ARG A 109 36.53 -28.47 -19.36
C ARG A 109 37.19 -28.15 -20.70
N GLY A 110 38.13 -27.22 -20.69
CA GLY A 110 38.96 -26.89 -21.85
C GLY A 110 39.98 -27.99 -22.16
N SER A 111 40.31 -28.11 -23.45
CA SER A 111 41.36 -29.01 -23.94
C SER A 111 42.74 -28.34 -23.85
N LEU A 112 43.73 -29.08 -23.34
CA LEU A 112 45.15 -28.79 -23.52
C LEU A 112 45.81 -29.97 -24.23
N SER A 113 46.78 -29.67 -25.08
CA SER A 113 47.28 -30.57 -26.11
C SER A 113 48.54 -31.36 -25.70
N ARG A 114 48.69 -32.53 -26.35
CA ARG A 114 49.90 -33.04 -27.05
C ARG A 114 50.55 -34.34 -26.52
N VAL A 115 50.87 -35.22 -27.48
CA VAL A 115 51.89 -36.31 -27.52
C VAL A 115 51.52 -37.75 -27.06
N LEU A 116 51.05 -38.56 -28.04
CA LEU A 116 51.54 -39.91 -28.47
C LEU A 116 51.52 -41.13 -27.48
N PRO A 117 51.66 -42.41 -27.95
CA PRO A 117 50.66 -43.15 -28.74
C PRO A 117 50.50 -44.66 -28.36
N THR A 118 49.78 -45.42 -29.21
CA THR A 118 49.84 -46.89 -29.48
C THR A 118 48.72 -47.83 -29.00
N ALA A 119 48.47 -48.84 -29.85
CA ALA A 119 47.79 -50.14 -29.65
C ALA A 119 46.26 -50.21 -29.41
N GLY A 120 45.54 -50.76 -30.40
CA GLY A 120 44.36 -51.63 -30.18
C GLY A 120 44.81 -53.11 -30.15
N PRO A 121 44.02 -54.11 -30.62
CA PRO A 121 42.62 -54.08 -31.08
C PRO A 121 41.74 -55.24 -30.51
N GLY A 122 40.49 -55.35 -30.99
CA GLY A 122 39.58 -56.52 -30.82
C GLY A 122 38.11 -56.08 -31.02
N ALA A 123 37.45 -56.36 -32.16
CA ALA A 123 36.83 -57.65 -32.57
C ALA A 123 35.75 -58.11 -31.56
N SER A 124 34.52 -58.51 -31.91
CA SER A 124 33.79 -58.73 -33.19
C SER A 124 32.26 -58.80 -32.88
N SER A 125 31.25 -58.75 -33.77
CA SER A 125 31.09 -58.56 -35.23
C SER A 125 29.59 -58.35 -35.57
N THR A 126 29.27 -58.07 -36.85
CA THR A 126 27.99 -58.41 -37.58
C THR A 126 26.63 -58.05 -36.93
N TRP A 127 25.89 -57.02 -37.38
CA TRP A 127 25.18 -56.86 -38.67
C TRP A 127 23.99 -57.80 -38.93
N ALA A 128 22.77 -57.27 -38.82
CA ALA A 128 21.58 -57.66 -39.59
C ALA A 128 20.60 -56.47 -39.70
N LEU A 129 20.06 -56.25 -40.91
CA LEU A 129 19.05 -55.27 -41.33
C LEU A 129 17.76 -56.04 -41.76
N PRO A 130 16.66 -55.44 -42.29
CA PRO A 130 16.09 -54.07 -42.25
C PRO A 130 14.55 -54.08 -41.94
N SER A 131 13.85 -52.97 -42.25
CA SER A 131 12.42 -52.88 -42.71
C SER A 131 11.29 -52.88 -41.64
N PHE A 132 10.15 -52.18 -41.79
CA PHE A 132 9.71 -51.08 -42.69
C PHE A 132 8.49 -50.31 -42.08
N SER A 133 8.32 -49.03 -42.42
CA SER A 133 7.07 -48.20 -42.50
C SER A 133 5.92 -48.23 -41.44
N ARG A 134 5.57 -47.00 -40.99
CA ARG A 134 4.22 -46.38 -40.75
C ARG A 134 3.11 -47.15 -39.98
N PHE A 135 2.51 -46.50 -38.97
CA PHE A 135 1.16 -45.88 -39.06
C PHE A 135 0.81 -45.05 -37.80
N SER A 136 -0.15 -44.12 -37.94
CA SER A 136 -0.84 -43.36 -36.87
C SER A 136 -2.31 -43.80 -36.86
N PRO A 137 -3.08 -43.82 -35.74
CA PRO A 137 -3.83 -42.60 -35.36
C PRO A 137 -4.12 -42.42 -33.84
N TYR A 138 -4.75 -41.28 -33.51
CA TYR A 138 -5.45 -40.98 -32.25
C TYR A 138 -6.69 -41.87 -32.00
N PRO A 139 -7.21 -41.88 -30.76
CA PRO A 139 -8.65 -41.97 -30.52
C PRO A 139 -9.21 -40.72 -29.80
N ALA A 140 -10.41 -40.31 -30.19
CA ALA A 140 -11.29 -39.43 -29.44
C ALA A 140 -12.55 -40.21 -29.02
N PHE A 141 -13.17 -39.87 -27.89
CA PHE A 141 -14.41 -40.51 -27.43
C PHE A 141 -15.50 -39.46 -27.14
N CYS A 142 -16.71 -39.73 -27.64
CA CYS A 142 -17.90 -38.90 -27.45
C CYS A 142 -18.69 -39.28 -26.19
N PHE A 143 -19.41 -38.30 -25.64
CA PHE A 143 -20.51 -38.54 -24.70
C PHE A 143 -21.85 -38.64 -25.44
N PRO A 144 -22.83 -39.43 -24.93
CA PRO A 144 -24.16 -39.52 -25.52
C PRO A 144 -25.10 -38.40 -25.04
N LEU A 145 -25.98 -37.95 -25.94
CA LEU A 145 -27.12 -37.07 -25.64
C LEU A 145 -28.35 -37.91 -25.26
N CYS A 146 -29.07 -37.48 -24.23
CA CYS A 146 -30.45 -37.93 -23.98
C CYS A 146 -31.38 -36.72 -23.91
N ASN A 147 -32.49 -36.78 -24.65
CA ASN A 147 -33.52 -35.75 -24.67
C ASN A 147 -34.36 -35.79 -23.39
N PHE A 148 -34.79 -34.62 -22.90
CA PHE A 148 -36.01 -34.51 -22.11
C PHE A 148 -36.85 -33.32 -22.59
N THR A 149 -38.16 -33.45 -22.45
CA THR A 149 -39.16 -32.66 -23.17
C THR A 149 -39.54 -31.35 -22.49
N ASN A 150 -40.11 -30.47 -23.31
CA ASN A 150 -40.46 -29.09 -23.01
C ASN A 150 -41.84 -28.98 -22.33
N SER A 151 -42.01 -28.12 -21.33
CA SER A 151 -43.32 -27.55 -20.98
C SER A 151 -43.21 -26.10 -20.46
N GLN A 152 -44.25 -25.32 -20.79
CA GLN A 152 -44.41 -23.87 -20.61
C GLN A 152 -44.70 -23.54 -19.13
N SER A 153 -44.66 -22.32 -18.57
CA SER A 153 -44.45 -20.91 -18.99
C SER A 153 -43.81 -20.18 -17.77
N SER A 154 -43.48 -18.88 -17.68
CA SER A 154 -44.00 -17.65 -18.30
C SER A 154 -42.91 -16.55 -18.31
N ALA A 155 -43.05 -15.53 -19.17
CA ALA A 155 -41.99 -14.56 -19.42
C ALA A 155 -41.97 -13.38 -18.43
N ILE A 156 -40.76 -13.00 -17.98
CA ILE A 156 -40.45 -11.73 -17.29
C ILE A 156 -39.33 -11.05 -18.11
N PRO A 157 -39.38 -9.74 -18.40
CA PRO A 157 -38.47 -9.11 -19.34
C PRO A 157 -37.02 -9.06 -18.80
N ARG A 158 -36.10 -9.75 -19.48
CA ARG A 158 -34.66 -9.62 -19.24
C ARG A 158 -34.19 -8.20 -19.53
N LYS A 159 -33.82 -7.43 -18.49
CA LYS A 159 -32.77 -6.41 -18.66
C LYS A 159 -31.45 -7.12 -18.97
N GLN A 160 -30.64 -6.51 -19.82
CA GLN A 160 -29.44 -7.14 -20.39
C GLN A 160 -28.41 -7.48 -19.30
N SER A 161 -28.22 -8.78 -19.04
CA SER A 161 -27.10 -9.28 -18.26
C SER A 161 -25.84 -9.26 -19.11
N PHE A 162 -24.92 -8.32 -18.86
CA PHE A 162 -23.59 -8.36 -19.45
C PHE A 162 -22.80 -9.55 -18.88
N SER A 163 -22.57 -10.57 -19.71
CA SER A 163 -21.78 -11.75 -19.32
C SER A 163 -20.29 -11.39 -19.32
N TYR A 164 -19.75 -11.03 -18.16
CA TYR A 164 -18.38 -10.51 -18.04
C TYR A 164 -17.27 -11.57 -18.17
N VAL A 165 -17.61 -12.86 -18.33
CA VAL A 165 -16.65 -13.98 -18.31
C VAL A 165 -16.72 -14.79 -19.60
N SER A 166 -16.12 -14.27 -20.69
CA SER A 166 -15.70 -15.11 -21.82
C SER A 166 -14.68 -14.45 -22.76
N ARG A 167 -13.64 -13.78 -22.23
CA ARG A 167 -12.47 -13.43 -23.06
C ARG A 167 -11.11 -13.23 -22.37
N PHE A 168 -10.93 -13.67 -21.13
CA PHE A 168 -9.58 -13.88 -20.56
C PHE A 168 -9.05 -15.27 -20.92
N ALA A 169 -8.75 -15.47 -22.21
CA ALA A 169 -8.07 -16.65 -22.69
C ALA A 169 -6.55 -16.48 -22.49
N GLN A 170 -5.98 -17.31 -21.62
CA GLN A 170 -4.55 -17.65 -21.47
C GLN A 170 -3.54 -16.70 -22.15
N PHE A 171 -3.03 -15.73 -21.39
CA PHE A 171 -1.73 -15.12 -21.68
C PHE A 171 -0.63 -16.17 -21.52
N GLN A 172 -0.26 -16.84 -22.62
CA GLN A 172 1.04 -17.46 -22.73
C GLN A 172 2.06 -16.37 -23.06
N ALA A 173 2.94 -16.04 -22.12
CA ALA A 173 4.09 -15.19 -22.39
C ALA A 173 4.97 -15.88 -23.45
N ALA A 174 5.11 -15.24 -24.62
CA ALA A 174 6.09 -15.68 -25.61
C ALA A 174 7.51 -15.42 -25.05
N PRO A 175 8.47 -16.33 -25.27
CA PRO A 175 9.84 -16.14 -24.80
C PRO A 175 10.55 -14.99 -25.56
N ASP A 176 11.42 -14.28 -24.86
CA ASP A 176 12.20 -13.15 -25.38
C ASP A 176 13.00 -13.48 -26.66
N GLU A 177 12.93 -12.58 -27.65
CA GLU A 177 13.95 -12.45 -28.70
C GLU A 177 14.04 -10.96 -29.14
N PRO A 178 15.18 -10.28 -28.93
CA PRO A 178 15.30 -8.85 -29.23
C PRO A 178 15.64 -8.62 -30.71
N ARG A 179 14.69 -8.10 -31.49
CA ARG A 179 14.91 -7.77 -32.92
C ARG A 179 14.43 -6.39 -33.35
N PHE A 180 14.79 -5.35 -32.61
CA PHE A 180 15.05 -4.06 -33.25
C PHE A 180 16.54 -3.97 -33.59
N ARG A 181 16.90 -4.23 -34.85
CA ARG A 181 18.21 -3.82 -35.37
C ARG A 181 18.10 -2.31 -35.63
N PRO A 182 18.79 -1.43 -34.90
CA PRO A 182 18.81 -0.03 -35.27
C PRO A 182 19.45 0.08 -36.66
N ALA A 183 18.71 0.65 -37.61
CA ALA A 183 19.32 1.12 -38.85
C ALA A 183 20.43 2.11 -38.47
N LYS A 184 21.59 2.04 -39.15
CA LYS A 184 22.65 3.04 -38.98
C LYS A 184 22.17 4.37 -39.57
N MET A 185 21.41 5.13 -38.80
CA MET A 185 21.17 6.54 -39.09
C MET A 185 22.50 7.29 -38.95
N THR A 186 22.76 8.17 -39.91
CA THR A 186 23.88 9.10 -39.86
C THR A 186 23.70 10.08 -38.71
N THR A 187 24.80 10.60 -38.17
CA THR A 187 24.88 11.37 -36.91
C THR A 187 24.31 12.80 -36.99
N ALA A 188 23.31 13.04 -37.85
CA ALA A 188 22.73 14.35 -38.10
C ALA A 188 21.34 14.58 -37.43
N GLU A 189 20.56 13.52 -37.21
CA GLU A 189 19.19 13.63 -36.65
C GLU A 189 18.88 12.50 -35.65
N ALA A 190 19.71 12.39 -34.60
CA ALA A 190 19.27 11.67 -33.40
C ALA A 190 18.16 12.51 -32.72
N PRO A 191 16.96 11.96 -32.43
CA PRO A 191 15.89 12.74 -31.80
C PRO A 191 16.37 13.31 -30.45
N ARG A 192 16.10 14.61 -30.21
CA ARG A 192 16.49 15.29 -28.97
C ARG A 192 15.98 14.49 -27.78
N ARG A 193 16.91 14.11 -26.89
CA ARG A 193 16.60 13.45 -25.63
C ARG A 193 15.81 14.41 -24.72
N PRO A 194 14.57 14.09 -24.30
CA PRO A 194 13.80 14.98 -23.45
C PRO A 194 14.41 15.15 -22.05
N VAL A 195 14.07 16.27 -21.41
CA VAL A 195 14.59 16.67 -20.12
C VAL A 195 13.45 16.91 -19.14
N ILE A 196 13.42 16.12 -18.06
CA ILE A 196 12.50 16.29 -16.93
C ILE A 196 13.21 17.14 -15.86
N GLY A 197 12.71 18.34 -15.61
CA GLY A 197 13.17 19.20 -14.52
C GLY A 197 12.44 18.89 -13.21
N THR A 198 13.18 18.80 -12.11
CA THR A 198 12.64 18.79 -10.74
C THR A 198 13.61 19.49 -9.79
N HIS A 199 13.29 19.60 -8.49
CA HIS A 199 14.16 20.33 -7.59
C HIS A 199 15.39 19.55 -7.11
N SER A 200 16.45 20.30 -6.77
CA SER A 200 17.63 19.82 -6.06
C SER A 200 17.42 19.77 -4.54
N GLY A 201 18.33 19.09 -3.81
CA GLY A 201 18.27 18.95 -2.36
C GLY A 201 17.47 17.74 -1.88
N LYS A 202 16.94 17.84 -0.65
CA LYS A 202 16.11 16.81 -0.01
C LYS A 202 14.81 16.59 -0.77
N PHE A 203 14.68 15.42 -1.40
CA PHE A 203 13.52 14.98 -2.15
C PHE A 203 12.38 14.40 -1.27
N HIS A 204 11.19 14.39 -1.84
CA HIS A 204 9.95 13.85 -1.27
C HIS A 204 9.47 12.65 -2.10
N GLU A 205 8.20 12.28 -1.95
CA GLU A 205 7.60 11.12 -2.63
C GLU A 205 6.95 11.51 -3.96
N ASP A 206 6.37 12.70 -4.02
CA ASP A 206 5.52 13.13 -5.11
C ASP A 206 6.33 13.45 -6.36
N GLU A 207 7.46 14.16 -6.24
CA GLU A 207 8.30 14.50 -7.39
C GLU A 207 9.08 13.28 -7.90
N VAL A 208 9.41 12.35 -7.00
CA VAL A 208 9.93 11.01 -7.34
C VAL A 208 8.89 10.21 -8.12
N LEU A 209 7.64 10.14 -7.66
CA LEU A 209 6.55 9.44 -8.33
C LEU A 209 6.18 10.09 -9.67
N ALA A 210 6.10 11.42 -9.72
CA ALA A 210 5.90 12.20 -10.94
C ALA A 210 6.97 11.88 -11.99
N THR A 211 8.25 11.85 -11.59
CA THR A 211 9.36 11.51 -12.48
C THR A 211 9.25 10.07 -13.01
N VAL A 212 8.96 9.09 -12.16
CA VAL A 212 8.78 7.67 -12.54
C VAL A 212 7.59 7.49 -13.48
N MET A 213 6.47 8.17 -13.21
CA MET A 213 5.29 8.17 -14.07
C MET A 213 5.58 8.73 -15.46
N LEU A 214 6.32 9.85 -15.55
CA LEU A 214 6.75 10.41 -16.83
C LEU A 214 7.67 9.45 -17.60
N LEU A 215 8.70 8.88 -16.94
CA LEU A 215 9.62 7.91 -17.54
C LEU A 215 8.94 6.61 -18.02
N SER A 216 7.69 6.36 -17.61
CA SER A 216 6.87 5.25 -18.11
C SER A 216 6.22 5.51 -19.48
N LEU A 217 6.20 6.76 -19.95
CA LEU A 217 5.60 7.15 -21.24
C LEU A 217 6.60 7.01 -22.40
N PRO A 218 6.17 6.59 -23.61
CA PRO A 218 7.04 6.51 -24.78
C PRO A 218 7.76 7.83 -25.12
N GLU A 219 7.12 8.98 -24.88
CA GLU A 219 7.71 10.30 -25.09
C GLU A 219 8.95 10.53 -24.20
N PHE A 220 8.90 10.12 -22.92
CA PHE A 220 9.95 10.40 -21.94
C PHE A 220 10.75 9.17 -21.51
N GLN A 221 10.54 7.99 -22.12
CA GLN A 221 11.19 6.73 -21.71
C GLN A 221 12.73 6.82 -21.70
N ASN A 222 13.30 7.59 -22.62
CA ASN A 222 14.73 7.90 -22.66
C ASN A 222 15.03 9.32 -22.18
N ALA A 223 14.24 9.92 -21.28
CA ALA A 223 14.55 11.26 -20.78
C ALA A 223 15.80 11.28 -19.89
N ARG A 224 16.36 12.47 -19.66
CA ARG A 224 17.32 12.77 -18.60
C ARG A 224 16.61 13.58 -17.52
N VAL A 225 16.89 13.32 -16.24
CA VAL A 225 16.33 14.07 -15.12
C VAL A 225 17.35 15.12 -14.65
N VAL A 226 16.92 16.37 -14.53
CA VAL A 226 17.74 17.50 -14.09
C VAL A 226 17.17 18.06 -12.80
N ARG A 227 17.95 18.02 -11.73
CA ARG A 227 17.57 18.48 -10.40
C ARG A 227 18.12 19.86 -10.13
N SER A 228 17.30 20.90 -10.24
CA SER A 228 17.72 22.30 -10.07
C SER A 228 16.61 23.18 -9.48
N ARG A 229 16.99 24.31 -8.89
CA ARG A 229 16.08 25.42 -8.53
C ARG A 229 16.41 26.71 -9.30
N ASP A 230 17.36 26.65 -10.22
CA ASP A 230 17.72 27.78 -11.10
C ASP A 230 16.69 27.91 -12.23
N PRO A 231 15.94 29.02 -12.33
CA PRO A 231 14.98 29.25 -13.41
C PRO A 231 15.59 29.15 -14.81
N ALA A 232 16.86 29.51 -14.99
CA ALA A 232 17.53 29.41 -16.30
C ALA A 232 17.72 27.96 -16.73
N VAL A 233 18.04 27.06 -15.78
CA VAL A 233 18.12 25.61 -16.05
C VAL A 233 16.72 25.03 -16.30
N LEU A 234 15.74 25.39 -15.47
CA LEU A 234 14.36 24.90 -15.59
C LEU A 234 13.67 25.35 -16.89
N ALA A 235 14.02 26.53 -17.40
CA ALA A 235 13.58 27.00 -18.72
C ALA A 235 14.05 26.12 -19.89
N THR A 236 15.15 25.36 -19.74
CA THR A 236 15.64 24.43 -20.78
C THR A 236 14.94 23.06 -20.79
N CYS A 237 14.16 22.76 -19.74
CA CYS A 237 13.50 21.48 -19.54
C CYS A 237 12.17 21.38 -20.30
N ASP A 238 11.94 20.24 -20.95
CA ASP A 238 10.77 19.97 -21.78
C ASP A 238 9.50 19.76 -20.94
N ILE A 239 9.67 19.35 -19.67
CA ILE A 239 8.65 19.29 -18.62
C ILE A 239 9.29 19.59 -17.26
N VAL A 240 8.58 20.25 -16.37
CA VAL A 240 9.06 20.55 -15.01
C VAL A 240 8.01 20.15 -13.97
N VAL A 241 8.44 19.46 -12.91
CA VAL A 241 7.61 18.97 -11.80
C VAL A 241 8.16 19.45 -10.46
N ASP A 242 7.27 19.84 -9.55
CA ASP A 242 7.57 20.27 -8.16
C ASP A 242 8.54 21.47 -8.00
N VAL A 243 8.73 22.27 -9.06
CA VAL A 243 9.60 23.44 -8.99
C VAL A 243 9.26 24.47 -10.07
N GLY A 244 9.52 25.74 -9.77
CA GLY A 244 9.35 26.88 -10.68
C GLY A 244 8.23 27.83 -10.28
N ALA A 245 7.43 27.49 -9.26
CA ALA A 245 6.26 28.23 -8.79
C ALA A 245 5.18 28.47 -9.88
N GLU A 246 5.13 27.62 -10.91
CA GLU A 246 4.18 27.72 -12.03
C GLU A 246 3.40 26.40 -12.22
N TYR A 247 2.07 26.50 -12.26
CA TYR A 247 1.19 25.44 -12.75
C TYR A 247 0.61 25.89 -14.08
N ASP A 248 1.07 25.25 -15.16
CA ASP A 248 0.61 25.49 -16.51
C ASP A 248 0.75 24.17 -17.31
N PRO A 249 -0.35 23.44 -17.57
CA PRO A 249 -0.29 22.18 -18.28
C PRO A 249 0.08 22.34 -19.76
N GLU A 250 -0.20 23.50 -20.38
CA GLU A 250 0.15 23.79 -21.78
C GLU A 250 1.66 24.01 -21.92
N LYS A 251 2.29 24.73 -20.97
CA LYS A 251 3.75 24.87 -20.86
C LYS A 251 4.43 23.67 -20.17
N ARG A 252 3.69 22.63 -19.80
CA ARG A 252 4.19 21.46 -19.06
C ARG A 252 4.95 21.84 -17.78
N ARG A 253 4.33 22.68 -16.95
CA ARG A 253 4.82 23.11 -15.64
C ARG A 253 3.85 22.61 -14.56
N PHE A 254 4.34 21.76 -13.68
CA PHE A 254 3.54 21.01 -12.70
C PHE A 254 4.10 21.20 -11.29
N ASP A 255 4.16 22.46 -10.86
CA ASP A 255 4.42 22.84 -9.47
C ASP A 255 3.10 23.24 -8.78
N HIS A 256 2.91 22.85 -7.53
CA HIS A 256 1.72 23.09 -6.71
C HIS A 256 1.94 24.10 -5.56
N HIS A 257 3.18 24.57 -5.36
CA HIS A 257 3.59 25.39 -4.21
C HIS A 257 2.99 26.82 -4.15
N GLN A 258 2.17 27.23 -5.13
CA GLN A 258 1.61 28.58 -5.18
C GLN A 258 0.50 28.75 -4.14
N LYS A 259 0.47 29.90 -3.45
CA LYS A 259 -0.59 30.22 -2.48
C LYS A 259 -2.01 30.18 -3.06
N SER A 260 -2.13 30.46 -4.36
CA SER A 260 -3.38 30.41 -5.13
C SER A 260 -3.76 29.01 -5.61
N PHE A 261 -2.87 28.01 -5.53
CA PHE A 261 -3.14 26.68 -6.04
C PHE A 261 -4.16 25.95 -5.16
N THR A 262 -5.24 25.50 -5.78
CA THR A 262 -6.39 24.87 -5.12
C THR A 262 -6.96 23.69 -5.92
N LEU A 263 -6.29 23.27 -7.00
CA LEU A 263 -6.78 22.19 -7.85
C LEU A 263 -6.77 20.86 -7.09
N THR A 264 -7.88 20.14 -7.23
CA THR A 264 -8.08 18.79 -6.68
C THR A 264 -8.40 17.82 -7.81
N PHE A 265 -8.36 16.51 -7.55
CA PHE A 265 -8.54 15.50 -8.60
C PHE A 265 -9.92 15.57 -9.28
N TYR A 266 -11.01 15.52 -8.50
CA TYR A 266 -12.38 15.61 -9.02
C TYR A 266 -12.84 17.05 -9.34
N GLY A 267 -12.07 18.06 -8.96
CA GLY A 267 -12.33 19.44 -9.36
C GLY A 267 -12.24 19.58 -10.88
N LYS A 268 -13.18 20.34 -11.48
CA LYS A 268 -13.02 20.81 -12.86
C LYS A 268 -11.67 21.51 -12.96
N SER A 269 -10.88 21.17 -13.98
CA SER A 269 -9.71 21.99 -14.33
C SER A 269 -10.21 23.42 -14.61
N PRO A 270 -9.59 24.46 -14.03
CA PRO A 270 -9.98 25.84 -14.31
C PRO A 270 -9.85 26.07 -15.81
N THR A 271 -10.93 26.54 -16.43
CA THR A 271 -10.91 26.94 -17.84
C THR A 271 -10.21 28.29 -17.95
N ALA A 272 -9.57 28.58 -19.09
CA ALA A 272 -8.84 29.84 -19.32
C ALA A 272 -9.71 31.12 -19.23
N SER A 273 -11.03 30.98 -19.03
CA SER A 273 -11.99 32.03 -18.68
C SER A 273 -11.88 32.54 -17.24
N ASP A 274 -11.38 31.72 -16.31
CA ASP A 274 -11.61 31.93 -14.87
C ASP A 274 -10.58 32.89 -14.23
N THR A 275 -9.62 33.39 -15.01
CA THR A 275 -8.56 34.33 -14.61
C THR A 275 -8.87 35.80 -14.88
N LEU A 276 -10.09 36.13 -15.32
CA LEU A 276 -10.50 37.50 -15.70
C LEU A 276 -11.74 38.04 -14.96
N ASP A 277 -11.90 37.75 -13.67
CA ASP A 277 -12.53 38.72 -12.76
C ASP A 277 -12.03 38.61 -11.31
N SER A 278 -11.13 39.52 -10.93
CA SER A 278 -10.93 39.92 -9.53
C SER A 278 -10.69 41.43 -9.47
N GLY A 279 -11.59 42.16 -10.13
CA GLY A 279 -11.41 43.56 -10.53
C GLY A 279 -12.21 44.62 -9.77
N ASN A 280 -12.82 44.32 -8.61
CA ASN A 280 -13.18 45.41 -7.68
C ASN A 280 -13.27 44.97 -6.21
N LYS A 281 -12.74 45.81 -5.31
CA LYS A 281 -12.97 45.75 -3.86
C LYS A 281 -13.54 47.09 -3.41
N ASP A 282 -14.87 47.16 -3.30
CA ASP A 282 -15.51 48.23 -2.55
C ASP A 282 -15.91 47.75 -1.16
N ALA A 283 -15.71 48.62 -0.17
CA ALA A 283 -15.91 48.31 1.24
C ALA A 283 -17.34 48.67 1.67
N GLY A 284 -18.10 47.66 2.12
CA GLY A 284 -19.43 47.81 2.72
C GLY A 284 -19.44 47.26 4.14
N LYS A 285 -19.96 48.07 5.07
CA LYS A 285 -20.07 47.80 6.51
C LYS A 285 -21.33 46.99 6.87
N ASP A 286 -21.34 46.45 8.09
CA ASP A 286 -22.46 46.25 9.06
C ASP A 286 -23.87 45.95 8.46
N ASP A 287 -24.63 44.94 8.89
CA ASP A 287 -25.12 44.72 10.26
C ASP A 287 -25.76 43.31 10.41
N GLY A 288 -26.13 42.92 11.63
CA GLY A 288 -26.72 41.60 11.94
C GLY A 288 -28.17 41.41 11.49
N GLY A 289 -28.53 40.15 11.18
CA GLY A 289 -29.89 39.75 10.84
C GLY A 289 -30.13 38.28 11.14
N GLN A 290 -30.99 37.99 12.09
CA GLN A 290 -31.38 36.65 12.53
C GLN A 290 -32.70 36.22 11.85
N VAL A 291 -33.01 34.91 11.87
CA VAL A 291 -34.36 34.29 11.76
C VAL A 291 -34.76 33.65 10.40
N SER A 292 -35.50 32.54 10.57
CA SER A 292 -36.43 31.84 9.66
C SER A 292 -35.91 30.98 8.50
N SER A 293 -36.02 29.67 8.76
CA SER A 293 -36.46 28.66 7.81
C SER A 293 -37.67 29.09 6.95
N GLU A 294 -37.63 28.83 5.65
CA GLU A 294 -38.83 28.59 4.84
C GLU A 294 -38.71 27.30 4.04
N ARG A 295 -39.80 26.53 4.00
CA ARG A 295 -39.95 25.37 3.12
C ARG A 295 -40.42 25.86 1.76
N ARG A 296 -39.79 25.41 0.67
CA ARG A 296 -40.46 25.37 -0.64
C ARG A 296 -40.57 23.93 -1.13
N ARG A 297 -41.82 23.51 -1.32
CA ARG A 297 -42.19 22.37 -2.18
C ARG A 297 -42.32 22.94 -3.59
N ASP A 298 -41.76 22.23 -4.57
CA ASP A 298 -42.06 22.24 -6.01
C ASP A 298 -41.01 21.31 -6.66
N ALA A 299 -41.23 20.57 -7.74
CA ALA A 299 -42.44 19.99 -8.32
C ALA A 299 -41.97 18.75 -9.14
N ALA A 300 -42.86 17.80 -9.46
CA ALA A 300 -42.45 16.59 -10.18
C ALA A 300 -42.06 16.92 -11.65
N GLY A 301 -40.84 16.56 -12.05
CA GLY A 301 -40.33 16.74 -13.41
C GLY A 301 -39.48 15.54 -13.85
N ASN A 302 -39.91 14.86 -14.91
CA ASN A 302 -39.30 13.63 -15.40
C ASN A 302 -37.89 13.89 -15.96
N GLY A 303 -36.86 13.38 -15.28
CA GLY A 303 -35.45 13.53 -15.66
C GLY A 303 -34.66 12.27 -15.36
N LYS A 304 -33.76 11.89 -16.28
CA LYS A 304 -32.95 10.66 -16.19
C LYS A 304 -32.23 10.58 -14.84
N VAL A 305 -32.42 9.46 -14.13
CA VAL A 305 -31.56 9.10 -13.00
C VAL A 305 -30.22 8.62 -13.56
N GLU A 306 -29.35 9.57 -13.90
CA GLU A 306 -27.92 9.31 -13.86
C GLU A 306 -27.54 9.18 -12.39
N GLU A 307 -27.32 7.94 -11.96
CA GLU A 307 -26.92 7.59 -10.61
C GLU A 307 -25.49 8.10 -10.36
N LYS A 308 -25.37 9.39 -10.03
CA LYS A 308 -24.15 9.94 -9.44
C LYS A 308 -23.97 9.28 -8.07
N ALA A 309 -23.22 8.17 -8.07
CA ALA A 309 -22.46 7.76 -6.90
C ALA A 309 -21.84 9.00 -6.26
N CYS A 310 -22.00 9.15 -4.95
CA CYS A 310 -21.60 10.35 -4.22
C CYS A 310 -20.09 10.54 -4.34
N LYS A 311 -19.64 11.28 -5.37
CA LYS A 311 -18.23 11.53 -5.62
C LYS A 311 -17.69 12.26 -4.39
N LYS A 312 -16.75 11.60 -3.70
CA LYS A 312 -16.06 12.12 -2.50
C LYS A 312 -15.73 13.59 -2.73
N ALA A 313 -16.23 14.46 -1.84
CA ALA A 313 -15.90 15.87 -1.92
C ALA A 313 -14.37 16.00 -1.90
N ALA A 314 -13.79 16.62 -2.93
CA ALA A 314 -12.35 16.60 -3.12
C ALA A 314 -11.69 17.59 -2.15
N VAL A 315 -11.23 17.09 -1.01
CA VAL A 315 -10.56 17.89 0.04
C VAL A 315 -9.06 18.02 -0.22
N THR A 316 -8.46 17.01 -0.85
CA THR A 316 -7.02 16.91 -1.08
C THR A 316 -6.62 17.73 -2.33
N LYS A 317 -5.73 18.70 -2.15
CA LYS A 317 -5.03 19.38 -3.25
C LYS A 317 -4.05 18.42 -3.91
N LEU A 318 -3.82 18.59 -5.21
CA LEU A 318 -2.81 17.80 -5.92
C LEU A 318 -1.39 18.26 -5.55
N SER A 319 -0.48 17.32 -5.35
CA SER A 319 0.99 17.52 -5.38
C SER A 319 1.49 17.35 -6.83
N SER A 320 2.82 17.37 -7.05
CA SER A 320 3.36 17.13 -8.40
C SER A 320 3.00 15.73 -8.94
N ALA A 321 2.89 14.71 -8.07
CA ALA A 321 2.41 13.37 -8.44
C ALA A 321 0.95 13.40 -8.91
N GLY A 322 0.04 13.97 -8.12
CA GLY A 322 -1.38 14.08 -8.49
C GLY A 322 -1.60 14.92 -9.75
N LEU A 323 -0.76 15.93 -9.99
CA LEU A 323 -0.75 16.70 -11.23
C LEU A 323 -0.36 15.86 -12.45
N ILE A 324 0.79 15.16 -12.41
CA ILE A 324 1.19 14.27 -13.51
C ILE A 324 0.16 13.16 -13.71
N TYR A 325 -0.37 12.58 -12.63
CA TYR A 325 -1.40 11.55 -12.72
C TYR A 325 -2.70 12.06 -13.36
N LYS A 326 -3.17 13.27 -12.99
CA LYS A 326 -4.39 13.87 -13.56
C LYS A 326 -4.29 14.11 -15.07
N HIS A 327 -3.11 14.47 -15.58
CA HIS A 327 -2.91 14.80 -17.00
C HIS A 327 -2.45 13.61 -17.85
N PHE A 328 -1.59 12.73 -17.31
CA PHE A 328 -0.94 11.65 -18.07
C PHE A 328 -1.33 10.24 -17.60
N GLY A 329 -1.99 10.09 -16.44
CA GLY A 329 -2.25 8.79 -15.80
C GLY A 329 -2.99 7.80 -16.69
N LYS A 330 -3.95 8.26 -17.51
CA LYS A 330 -4.65 7.38 -18.47
C LYS A 330 -3.73 6.84 -19.57
N ASP A 331 -2.75 7.64 -20.03
CA ASP A 331 -1.81 7.21 -21.07
C ASP A 331 -0.70 6.34 -20.49
N ILE A 332 -0.27 6.59 -19.25
CA ILE A 332 0.59 5.68 -18.49
C ILE A 332 -0.08 4.31 -18.32
N LEU A 333 -1.35 4.27 -17.90
CA LEU A 333 -2.13 3.04 -17.75
C LEU A 333 -2.31 2.29 -19.08
N ARG A 334 -2.56 2.99 -20.19
CA ARG A 334 -2.61 2.40 -21.54
C ARG A 334 -1.27 1.81 -21.97
N HIS A 335 -0.19 2.59 -21.88
CA HIS A 335 1.10 2.23 -22.47
C HIS A 335 1.90 1.22 -21.63
N ARG A 336 1.93 1.37 -20.30
CA ARG A 336 2.69 0.47 -19.41
C ARG A 336 1.92 -0.80 -19.05
N PHE A 337 0.59 -0.72 -18.92
CA PHE A 337 -0.24 -1.83 -18.41
C PHE A 337 -1.28 -2.37 -19.41
N GLY A 338 -1.30 -1.86 -20.66
CA GLY A 338 -2.15 -2.40 -21.73
C GLY A 338 -3.66 -2.13 -21.55
N LEU A 339 -4.05 -1.21 -20.66
CA LEU A 339 -5.45 -0.91 -20.34
C LEU A 339 -6.15 -0.14 -21.47
N THR A 340 -6.64 -0.88 -22.46
CA THR A 340 -7.22 -0.36 -23.71
C THR A 340 -8.74 -0.17 -23.67
N SER A 341 -9.48 -0.90 -22.82
CA SER A 341 -10.92 -0.72 -22.65
C SER A 341 -11.21 0.60 -21.91
N PRO A 342 -12.03 1.53 -22.46
CA PRO A 342 -12.31 2.82 -21.82
C PRO A 342 -12.95 2.69 -20.43
N GLU A 343 -13.88 1.76 -20.26
CA GLU A 343 -14.60 1.54 -19.00
C GLU A 343 -13.67 1.03 -17.90
N LEU A 344 -12.80 0.06 -18.24
CA LEU A 344 -11.78 -0.45 -17.32
C LEU A 344 -10.72 0.60 -17.01
N LEU A 345 -10.29 1.37 -18.02
CA LEU A 345 -9.31 2.43 -17.84
C LEU A 345 -9.83 3.51 -16.89
N ASP A 346 -11.09 3.94 -17.03
CA ASP A 346 -11.69 4.94 -16.16
C ASP A 346 -11.88 4.41 -14.72
N CYS A 347 -12.29 3.15 -14.58
CA CYS A 347 -12.39 2.47 -13.29
C CYS A 347 -11.03 2.36 -12.57
N VAL A 348 -10.00 1.87 -13.25
CA VAL A 348 -8.63 1.76 -12.70
C VAL A 348 -8.06 3.15 -12.41
N PHE A 349 -8.35 4.14 -13.25
CA PHE A 349 -7.86 5.51 -13.09
C PHE A 349 -8.45 6.21 -11.85
N GLU A 350 -9.77 6.16 -11.66
CA GLU A 350 -10.38 6.70 -10.44
C GLU A 350 -9.97 5.88 -9.20
N ARG A 351 -9.87 4.55 -9.32
CA ARG A 351 -9.51 3.68 -8.19
C ARG A 351 -8.08 3.93 -7.71
N LEU A 352 -7.09 3.88 -8.60
CA LEU A 352 -5.67 4.06 -8.27
C LEU A 352 -5.40 5.45 -7.68
N TYR A 353 -6.15 6.48 -8.10
CA TYR A 353 -6.11 7.75 -7.39
C TYR A 353 -6.52 7.59 -5.91
N THR A 354 -7.72 7.06 -5.65
CA THR A 354 -8.25 6.93 -4.27
C THR A 354 -7.47 5.97 -3.37
N SER A 355 -6.84 4.94 -3.92
CA SER A 355 -6.15 3.90 -3.14
C SER A 355 -4.64 4.08 -3.05
N PHE A 356 -4.05 4.99 -3.83
CA PHE A 356 -2.60 5.21 -3.90
C PHE A 356 -2.24 6.69 -4.01
N VAL A 357 -2.57 7.36 -5.12
CA VAL A 357 -2.05 8.72 -5.41
C VAL A 357 -2.56 9.79 -4.43
N GLU A 358 -3.81 9.69 -3.98
CA GLU A 358 -4.39 10.65 -3.03
C GLU A 358 -3.62 10.70 -1.70
N ALA A 359 -3.00 9.59 -1.28
CA ALA A 359 -2.18 9.56 -0.07
C ALA A 359 -0.87 10.34 -0.25
N VAL A 360 -0.27 10.29 -1.45
CA VAL A 360 0.92 11.05 -1.81
C VAL A 360 0.61 12.55 -1.80
N ASP A 361 -0.47 12.94 -2.49
CA ASP A 361 -1.01 14.30 -2.51
C ASP A 361 -1.30 14.83 -1.10
N ALA A 362 -1.92 14.01 -0.25
CA ALA A 362 -2.26 14.38 1.12
C ALA A 362 -1.03 14.58 2.01
N ILE A 363 -0.05 13.67 1.97
CA ILE A 363 1.16 13.75 2.79
C ILE A 363 1.96 15.01 2.46
N ASP A 364 2.14 15.27 1.16
CA ASP A 364 2.94 16.39 0.68
C ASP A 364 2.25 17.75 0.97
N ASN A 365 0.95 17.88 0.69
CA ASN A 365 0.17 19.08 1.05
C ASN A 365 -0.10 19.23 2.58
N GLY A 366 0.49 18.38 3.42
CA GLY A 366 0.39 18.46 4.89
C GLY A 366 -0.98 18.11 5.47
N VAL A 367 -1.80 17.35 4.73
CA VAL A 367 -3.13 16.92 5.16
C VAL A 367 -3.02 15.81 6.19
N SER A 368 -3.55 16.06 7.39
CA SER A 368 -3.58 15.08 8.48
C SER A 368 -4.57 13.94 8.22
N ILE A 369 -4.14 12.69 8.44
CA ILE A 369 -5.02 11.51 8.45
C ILE A 369 -6.02 11.53 9.62
N ALA A 370 -5.70 12.23 10.71
CA ALA A 370 -6.63 12.47 11.82
C ALA A 370 -7.43 13.77 11.61
N SER A 371 -8.74 13.70 11.85
CA SER A 371 -9.66 14.82 11.64
C SER A 371 -9.44 15.97 12.63
N ASN A 372 -9.72 17.20 12.17
CA ASN A 372 -9.83 18.41 12.99
C ASN A 372 -8.61 18.71 13.89
N GLY A 373 -7.41 18.35 13.46
CA GLY A 373 -6.18 18.56 14.24
C GLY A 373 -6.05 17.66 15.47
N SER A 374 -6.85 16.58 15.55
CA SER A 374 -6.75 15.61 16.64
C SER A 374 -5.36 14.97 16.68
N PRO A 375 -4.75 14.76 17.87
CA PRO A 375 -3.47 14.07 17.97
C PRO A 375 -3.52 12.66 17.35
N LEU A 376 -2.46 12.29 16.64
CA LEU A 376 -2.30 10.92 16.14
C LEU A 376 -2.13 9.95 17.33
N LEU A 377 -2.93 8.89 17.36
CA LEU A 377 -2.82 7.83 18.39
C LEU A 377 -1.48 7.06 18.30
N TYR A 378 -0.91 6.97 17.10
CA TYR A 378 0.42 6.43 16.85
C TYR A 378 1.03 7.08 15.60
N LYS A 379 2.35 7.01 15.47
CA LYS A 379 3.06 7.46 14.27
C LYS A 379 3.36 6.28 13.37
N ASP A 380 2.74 6.23 12.19
CA ASP A 380 3.24 5.36 11.13
C ASP A 380 4.52 5.94 10.50
N SER A 381 5.46 5.05 10.19
CA SER A 381 6.67 5.35 9.43
C SER A 381 7.01 4.25 8.41
N THR A 382 6.03 3.39 8.12
CA THR A 382 6.13 2.29 7.15
C THR A 382 5.66 2.68 5.75
N ASN A 383 4.79 3.70 5.64
CA ASN A 383 4.37 4.34 4.38
C ASN A 383 5.50 4.69 3.40
N LEU A 384 5.13 4.85 2.13
CA LEU A 384 6.05 5.07 1.02
C LEU A 384 6.86 6.38 1.18
N SER A 385 6.24 7.50 1.57
CA SER A 385 6.95 8.75 1.94
C SER A 385 8.09 8.53 2.93
N SER A 386 7.80 7.80 4.02
CA SER A 386 8.81 7.47 5.03
C SER A 386 9.90 6.54 4.49
N ARG A 387 9.58 5.64 3.54
CA ARG A 387 10.57 4.78 2.84
C ARG A 387 11.44 5.61 1.89
N VAL A 388 10.86 6.52 1.12
CA VAL A 388 11.54 7.45 0.21
C VAL A 388 12.46 8.39 0.96
N SER A 389 11.99 9.03 2.03
CA SER A 389 12.83 9.89 2.88
C SER A 389 14.03 9.14 3.48
N ARG A 390 13.95 7.82 3.67
CA ARG A 390 15.10 7.00 4.12
C ARG A 390 16.16 6.76 3.03
N CYS A 391 15.84 6.96 1.75
CA CYS A 391 16.80 6.90 0.64
C CYS A 391 17.72 8.13 0.55
N TYR A 392 17.31 9.28 1.09
CA TYR A 392 18.16 10.48 1.12
C TYR A 392 19.46 10.23 1.92
N PRO A 393 20.62 10.80 1.51
CA PRO A 393 21.86 10.69 2.25
C PRO A 393 21.71 11.11 3.73
N PRO A 394 22.40 10.45 4.66
CA PRO A 394 22.36 10.80 6.08
C PRO A 394 23.08 12.13 6.31
N TRP A 395 22.57 12.97 7.22
CA TRP A 395 23.17 14.26 7.56
C TRP A 395 24.62 14.15 8.08
N ASN A 396 24.98 13.01 8.70
CA ASN A 396 26.31 12.69 9.19
C ASN A 396 27.06 11.70 8.27
N LEU A 397 26.92 11.85 6.95
CA LEU A 397 27.53 10.98 5.93
C LEU A 397 29.04 10.74 6.15
N GLU A 398 29.82 11.79 6.35
CA GLU A 398 31.28 11.68 6.50
C GLU A 398 31.69 11.01 7.81
N GLU A 399 30.97 11.28 8.91
CA GLU A 399 31.16 10.56 10.18
C GLU A 399 30.87 9.07 10.01
N LEU A 400 29.78 8.70 9.32
CA LEU A 400 29.42 7.30 9.06
C LEU A 400 30.45 6.61 8.14
N ARG A 401 31.00 7.32 7.15
CA ARG A 401 32.09 6.83 6.30
C ARG A 401 33.35 6.53 7.11
N ALA A 402 33.74 7.43 8.01
CA ALA A 402 34.92 7.27 8.85
C ALA A 402 34.75 6.19 9.94
N THR A 403 33.59 6.14 10.60
CA THR A 403 33.37 5.30 11.79
C THR A 403 32.75 3.93 11.48
N ARG A 404 31.92 3.82 10.44
CA ARG A 404 31.09 2.64 10.16
C ARG A 404 30.87 2.40 8.64
N PRO A 405 31.93 2.35 7.81
CA PRO A 405 31.83 2.23 6.34
C PRO A 405 31.01 1.01 5.85
N GLN A 406 30.90 -0.04 6.68
CA GLN A 406 30.17 -1.27 6.40
C GLN A 406 28.63 -1.16 6.50
N VAL A 407 28.04 -0.04 6.92
CA VAL A 407 26.57 0.05 7.06
C VAL A 407 25.86 -0.03 5.70
N LYS A 408 24.70 -0.71 5.66
CA LYS A 408 23.91 -0.90 4.41
C LYS A 408 23.56 0.43 3.72
N ARG A 409 23.40 1.52 4.46
CA ARG A 409 23.07 2.85 3.90
C ARG A 409 24.16 3.39 2.94
N LEU A 410 25.43 3.08 3.19
CA LEU A 410 26.56 3.51 2.36
C LEU A 410 26.86 2.57 1.19
N ARG A 411 26.25 1.38 1.17
CA ARG A 411 26.47 0.33 0.17
C ARG A 411 25.21 0.12 -0.66
N THR A 412 25.10 0.89 -1.74
CA THR A 412 24.10 0.70 -2.79
C THR A 412 24.86 0.45 -4.09
N ALA A 413 24.64 -0.69 -4.73
CA ALA A 413 25.28 -0.99 -6.01
C ALA A 413 24.53 -0.28 -7.15
N GLU A 414 25.18 -0.08 -8.30
CA GLU A 414 24.54 0.55 -9.46
C GLU A 414 23.30 -0.23 -9.94
N ALA A 415 23.33 -1.57 -9.85
CA ALA A 415 22.19 -2.44 -10.14
C ALA A 415 21.00 -2.27 -9.15
N ASP A 416 21.23 -1.66 -7.98
CA ASP A 416 20.19 -1.33 -7.00
C ASP A 416 19.54 0.05 -7.25
N LEU A 417 19.98 0.78 -8.27
CA LEU A 417 19.46 2.10 -8.63
C LEU A 417 18.51 2.02 -9.83
N TYR A 418 17.62 3.01 -9.96
CA TYR A 418 16.79 3.16 -11.15
C TYR A 418 17.65 3.53 -12.37
N PRO A 419 17.43 2.95 -13.57
CA PRO A 419 18.31 3.10 -14.73
C PRO A 419 18.12 4.42 -15.51
N ALA A 420 17.74 5.51 -14.83
CA ALA A 420 17.67 6.85 -15.42
C ALA A 420 18.98 7.63 -15.20
N GLU A 421 19.33 8.47 -16.17
CA GLU A 421 20.36 9.49 -16.00
C GLU A 421 19.78 10.67 -15.22
N VAL A 422 20.37 10.95 -14.06
CA VAL A 422 19.93 11.99 -13.13
C VAL A 422 21.13 12.87 -12.78
N GLU A 423 21.01 14.17 -12.98
CA GLU A 423 22.01 15.16 -12.61
C GLU A 423 21.46 16.22 -11.64
N GLY A 424 22.35 16.95 -10.98
CA GLY A 424 22.00 18.01 -10.02
C GLY A 424 22.00 17.52 -8.56
N GLY A 425 22.79 18.21 -7.73
CA GLY A 425 23.12 17.78 -6.36
C GLY A 425 24.42 16.99 -6.27
N SER A 426 24.72 16.44 -5.10
CA SER A 426 25.87 15.54 -4.88
C SER A 426 25.63 14.15 -5.48
N VAL A 427 26.71 13.38 -5.66
CA VAL A 427 26.63 11.98 -6.13
C VAL A 427 25.73 11.14 -5.22
N GLU A 428 25.75 11.40 -3.91
CA GLU A 428 24.94 10.70 -2.92
C GLU A 428 23.47 11.15 -2.92
N GLU A 429 23.18 12.42 -3.24
CA GLU A 429 21.81 12.88 -3.48
C GLU A 429 21.23 12.24 -4.74
N VAL A 430 22.02 12.14 -5.81
CA VAL A 430 21.65 11.45 -7.06
C VAL A 430 21.43 9.95 -6.84
N HIS A 431 22.34 9.27 -6.14
CA HIS A 431 22.16 7.86 -5.76
C HIS A 431 20.94 7.66 -4.86
N GLY A 432 20.70 8.57 -3.91
CA GLY A 432 19.52 8.56 -3.06
C GLY A 432 18.23 8.69 -3.86
N PHE A 433 18.19 9.63 -4.82
CA PHE A 433 17.03 9.87 -5.68
C PHE A 433 16.75 8.67 -6.59
N ARG A 434 17.77 8.15 -7.29
CA ARG A 434 17.63 6.94 -8.13
C ARG A 434 17.22 5.69 -7.33
N LYS A 435 17.59 5.62 -6.05
CA LYS A 435 17.13 4.56 -5.13
C LYS A 435 15.67 4.74 -4.71
N ALA A 436 15.22 5.98 -4.51
CA ALA A 436 13.82 6.30 -4.26
C ALA A 436 12.95 6.01 -5.50
N MET A 437 13.40 6.38 -6.70
CA MET A 437 12.73 6.06 -7.96
C MET A 437 12.49 4.55 -8.11
N LYS A 438 13.51 3.71 -7.89
CA LYS A 438 13.36 2.24 -7.97
C LYS A 438 12.38 1.67 -6.95
N LEU A 439 12.32 2.27 -5.77
CA LEU A 439 11.36 1.91 -4.72
C LEU A 439 9.92 2.29 -5.10
N VAL A 440 9.72 3.51 -5.59
CA VAL A 440 8.41 4.06 -5.95
C VAL A 440 7.86 3.41 -7.22
N ASP A 441 8.71 3.10 -8.19
CA ASP A 441 8.37 2.39 -9.42
C ASP A 441 7.80 0.99 -9.16
N ALA A 442 8.44 0.21 -8.29
CA ALA A 442 7.94 -1.09 -7.88
C ALA A 442 6.61 -0.98 -7.13
N GLU A 443 6.48 -0.02 -6.20
CA GLU A 443 5.23 0.16 -5.46
C GLU A 443 4.06 0.64 -6.35
N PHE A 444 4.34 1.47 -7.36
CA PHE A 444 3.34 1.91 -8.35
C PHE A 444 2.88 0.74 -9.24
N GLU A 445 3.80 -0.13 -9.65
CA GLU A 445 3.49 -1.35 -10.41
C GLU A 445 2.65 -2.33 -9.59
N ASP A 446 3.05 -2.60 -8.35
CA ASP A 446 2.28 -3.42 -7.40
C ASP A 446 0.88 -2.82 -7.12
N ALA A 447 0.78 -1.49 -6.99
CA ALA A 447 -0.50 -0.80 -6.78
C ALA A 447 -1.45 -0.98 -7.99
N VAL A 448 -0.96 -0.83 -9.22
CA VAL A 448 -1.77 -1.07 -10.42
C VAL A 448 -2.15 -2.55 -10.54
N SER A 449 -1.22 -3.48 -10.36
CA SER A 449 -1.49 -4.92 -10.41
C SER A 449 -2.52 -5.35 -9.35
N SER A 450 -2.44 -4.79 -8.14
CA SER A 450 -3.44 -5.08 -7.08
C SER A 450 -4.88 -4.71 -7.49
N ILE A 451 -5.05 -3.70 -8.34
CA ILE A 451 -6.34 -3.30 -8.88
C ILE A 451 -6.73 -4.19 -10.06
N VAL A 452 -5.82 -4.36 -11.03
CA VAL A 452 -6.10 -5.02 -12.32
C VAL A 452 -6.21 -6.54 -12.19
N ASP A 453 -5.28 -7.17 -11.49
CA ASP A 453 -5.13 -8.64 -11.46
C ASP A 453 -5.83 -9.28 -10.26
N VAL A 454 -6.15 -8.50 -9.21
CA VAL A 454 -6.71 -9.01 -7.95
C VAL A 454 -8.07 -8.42 -7.61
N TRP A 455 -8.21 -7.09 -7.55
CA TRP A 455 -9.45 -6.44 -7.14
C TRP A 455 -10.54 -6.49 -8.23
N LEU A 456 -10.23 -6.17 -9.49
CA LEU A 456 -11.20 -6.21 -10.58
C LEU A 456 -11.83 -7.60 -10.79
N PRO A 457 -11.07 -8.71 -10.88
CA PRO A 457 -11.65 -10.05 -11.06
C PRO A 457 -12.47 -10.53 -9.86
N ALA A 458 -12.18 -10.02 -8.64
CA ALA A 458 -12.92 -10.38 -7.44
C ALA A 458 -14.41 -9.99 -7.51
N ARG A 459 -14.76 -8.90 -8.23
CA ARG A 459 -16.13 -8.39 -8.33
C ARG A 459 -17.14 -9.44 -8.77
N GLN A 460 -16.82 -10.22 -9.81
CA GLN A 460 -17.72 -11.28 -10.30
C GLN A 460 -17.87 -12.42 -9.27
N VAL A 461 -16.80 -12.78 -8.56
CA VAL A 461 -16.85 -13.82 -7.51
C VAL A 461 -17.77 -13.40 -6.36
N VAL A 462 -17.76 -12.11 -6.00
CA VAL A 462 -18.67 -11.56 -4.99
C VAL A 462 -20.10 -11.47 -5.51
N LEU A 463 -20.31 -11.02 -6.75
CA LEU A 463 -21.63 -10.94 -7.37
C LEU A 463 -22.33 -12.31 -7.43
N ASP A 464 -21.62 -13.35 -7.89
CA ASP A 464 -22.10 -14.73 -7.86
C ASP A 464 -22.53 -15.14 -6.44
N ALA A 465 -21.69 -14.86 -5.43
CA ALA A 465 -21.95 -15.25 -4.05
C ALA A 465 -23.14 -14.48 -3.41
N VAL A 466 -23.35 -13.22 -3.79
CA VAL A 466 -24.50 -12.41 -3.38
C VAL A 466 -25.77 -12.90 -4.07
N GLN A 467 -25.73 -13.28 -5.35
CA GLN A 467 -26.89 -13.85 -6.04
C GLN A 467 -27.32 -15.20 -5.44
N GLU A 468 -26.36 -16.04 -5.03
CA GLU A 468 -26.62 -17.36 -4.43
C GLU A 468 -26.93 -17.32 -2.92
N ARG A 469 -26.88 -16.15 -2.26
CA ARG A 469 -26.97 -15.99 -0.79
C ARG A 469 -28.17 -16.67 -0.13
N THR A 470 -29.35 -16.66 -0.77
CA THR A 470 -30.59 -17.26 -0.24
C THR A 470 -30.56 -18.79 -0.26
N LYS A 471 -29.72 -19.40 -1.10
CA LYS A 471 -29.43 -20.84 -1.11
C LYS A 471 -28.37 -21.23 -0.07
N VAL A 472 -27.57 -20.25 0.40
CA VAL A 472 -26.57 -20.44 1.47
C VAL A 472 -27.23 -20.38 2.84
N HIS A 473 -28.12 -19.40 3.08
CA HIS A 473 -28.93 -19.30 4.28
C HIS A 473 -30.25 -18.57 3.97
N SER A 474 -31.37 -19.03 4.54
CA SER A 474 -32.73 -18.56 4.22
C SER A 474 -32.93 -17.05 4.39
N SER A 475 -32.30 -16.45 5.40
CA SER A 475 -32.32 -15.00 5.65
C SER A 475 -31.61 -14.16 4.58
N GLY A 476 -30.80 -14.78 3.70
CA GLY A 476 -29.96 -14.09 2.72
C GLY A 476 -28.81 -13.27 3.30
N ARG A 477 -28.60 -13.25 4.63
CA ARG A 477 -27.57 -12.43 5.29
C ARG A 477 -26.18 -13.08 5.37
N ILE A 478 -26.01 -14.27 4.79
CA ILE A 478 -24.74 -15.01 4.76
C ILE A 478 -24.40 -15.29 3.30
N VAL A 479 -23.20 -14.90 2.87
CA VAL A 479 -22.63 -15.26 1.55
C VAL A 479 -21.54 -16.31 1.71
N LYS A 480 -21.33 -17.13 0.68
CA LYS A 480 -20.27 -18.14 0.62
C LYS A 480 -19.44 -17.95 -0.65
N LEU A 481 -18.18 -17.57 -0.50
CA LEU A 481 -17.23 -17.52 -1.60
C LEU A 481 -16.66 -18.92 -1.89
N LYS A 482 -16.33 -19.18 -3.16
CA LYS A 482 -15.65 -20.43 -3.59
C LYS A 482 -14.17 -20.47 -3.17
N GLN A 483 -13.56 -19.29 -3.03
CA GLN A 483 -12.18 -19.05 -2.58
C GLN A 483 -12.11 -17.65 -1.96
N TRP A 484 -11.07 -17.35 -1.19
CA TRP A 484 -10.84 -15.97 -0.72
C TRP A 484 -10.54 -15.01 -1.88
N CYS A 485 -11.07 -13.79 -1.78
CA CYS A 485 -10.78 -12.64 -2.63
C CYS A 485 -11.03 -11.34 -1.85
N PRO A 486 -10.55 -10.16 -2.30
CA PRO A 486 -10.90 -8.88 -1.68
C PRO A 486 -12.39 -8.56 -1.91
N PHE A 487 -13.24 -8.91 -0.94
CA PHE A 487 -14.70 -8.91 -1.15
C PHE A 487 -15.48 -7.72 -0.56
N GLN A 488 -14.97 -7.06 0.49
CA GLN A 488 -15.80 -6.15 1.31
C GLN A 488 -16.38 -4.96 0.55
N GLU A 489 -15.58 -4.31 -0.28
CA GLU A 489 -15.98 -3.14 -1.05
C GLU A 489 -16.98 -3.50 -2.15
N HIS A 490 -16.65 -4.49 -2.98
CA HIS A 490 -17.57 -5.06 -3.98
C HIS A 490 -18.89 -5.50 -3.34
N LEU A 491 -18.85 -6.09 -2.14
CA LEU A 491 -20.06 -6.49 -1.41
C LEU A 491 -20.93 -5.27 -1.10
N HIS A 492 -20.36 -4.16 -0.62
CA HIS A 492 -21.10 -2.93 -0.34
C HIS A 492 -21.66 -2.24 -1.59
N GLU A 493 -20.93 -2.29 -2.71
CA GLU A 493 -21.41 -1.79 -4.01
C GLU A 493 -22.57 -2.64 -4.52
N ILE A 494 -22.40 -3.96 -4.57
CA ILE A 494 -23.39 -4.92 -5.09
C ILE A 494 -24.65 -4.92 -4.21
N GLU A 495 -24.54 -4.73 -2.89
CA GLU A 495 -25.70 -4.54 -2.00
C GLU A 495 -26.56 -3.33 -2.39
N ALA A 496 -25.92 -2.22 -2.78
CA ALA A 496 -26.60 -1.00 -3.22
C ALA A 496 -27.18 -1.16 -4.63
N GLU A 497 -26.41 -1.70 -5.57
CA GLU A 497 -26.83 -1.94 -6.96
C GLU A 497 -28.03 -2.90 -7.05
N LEU A 498 -28.05 -3.96 -6.23
CA LEU A 498 -29.15 -4.91 -6.15
C LEU A 498 -30.28 -4.45 -5.21
N GLN A 499 -30.13 -3.28 -4.56
CA GLN A 499 -31.12 -2.67 -3.67
C GLN A 499 -31.61 -3.65 -2.58
N LEU A 500 -30.67 -4.29 -1.88
CA LEU A 500 -31.03 -5.28 -0.85
C LEU A 500 -31.65 -4.60 0.38
N ASP A 501 -32.88 -4.99 0.73
CA ASP A 501 -33.60 -4.51 1.93
C ASP A 501 -32.89 -4.83 3.27
N TYR A 502 -31.83 -5.65 3.23
CA TYR A 502 -31.11 -6.11 4.40
C TYR A 502 -29.60 -6.25 4.12
N PRO A 503 -28.73 -5.85 5.08
CA PRO A 503 -27.29 -6.07 4.95
C PRO A 503 -26.91 -7.54 5.16
N ILE A 504 -25.93 -7.97 4.39
CA ILE A 504 -25.17 -9.21 4.56
C ILE A 504 -24.21 -9.02 5.74
N LEU A 505 -24.19 -9.99 6.65
CA LEU A 505 -23.51 -9.90 7.94
C LEU A 505 -22.26 -10.78 7.99
N PHE A 506 -22.30 -11.94 7.32
CA PHE A 506 -21.19 -12.90 7.32
C PHE A 506 -20.79 -13.32 5.91
N CYS A 507 -19.49 -13.43 5.71
CA CYS A 507 -18.88 -14.00 4.51
C CYS A 507 -18.10 -15.27 4.91
N LEU A 508 -18.52 -16.41 4.35
CA LEU A 508 -17.86 -17.70 4.54
C LEU A 508 -16.93 -17.98 3.35
N TYR A 509 -15.69 -18.41 3.61
CA TYR A 509 -14.76 -18.82 2.55
C TYR A 509 -13.80 -19.92 3.04
N PRO A 510 -13.34 -20.81 2.15
CA PRO A 510 -12.39 -21.86 2.53
C PRO A 510 -10.96 -21.31 2.64
N ASP A 511 -10.19 -21.86 3.58
CA ASP A 511 -8.73 -21.83 3.52
C ASP A 511 -8.26 -22.89 2.53
N LEU A 512 -7.66 -22.45 1.42
CA LEU A 512 -7.15 -23.33 0.38
C LEU A 512 -5.62 -23.45 0.47
N LYS A 513 -5.12 -24.68 0.35
CA LYS A 513 -3.69 -24.98 0.22
C LYS A 513 -3.52 -26.06 -0.82
N ASN A 514 -2.73 -25.80 -1.86
CA ASN A 514 -2.54 -26.71 -2.99
C ASN A 514 -3.87 -27.18 -3.63
N GLY A 515 -4.91 -26.35 -3.59
CA GLY A 515 -6.26 -26.67 -4.08
C GLY A 515 -7.14 -27.49 -3.12
N THR A 516 -6.62 -27.98 -1.99
CA THR A 516 -7.42 -28.66 -0.96
C THR A 516 -7.90 -27.69 0.11
N ILE A 517 -9.10 -27.91 0.63
CA ILE A 517 -9.67 -27.15 1.75
C ILE A 517 -9.03 -27.67 3.05
N GLU A 518 -8.25 -26.85 3.75
CA GLU A 518 -7.74 -27.18 5.11
C GLU A 518 -8.67 -26.68 6.22
N GLY A 519 -9.58 -25.76 5.90
CA GLY A 519 -10.54 -25.20 6.86
C GLY A 519 -11.44 -24.15 6.22
N TRP A 520 -12.22 -23.47 7.06
CA TRP A 520 -13.12 -22.40 6.69
C TRP A 520 -12.93 -21.19 7.59
N ARG A 521 -13.23 -20.02 7.04
CA ARG A 521 -13.30 -18.74 7.76
C ARG A 521 -14.73 -18.24 7.80
N VAL A 522 -15.10 -17.70 8.96
CA VAL A 522 -16.33 -16.95 9.20
C VAL A 522 -15.92 -15.49 9.38
N TYR A 523 -16.07 -14.65 8.37
CA TYR A 523 -15.73 -13.23 8.48
C TYR A 523 -16.98 -12.39 8.74
N ALA A 524 -16.96 -11.59 9.81
CA ALA A 524 -18.01 -10.63 10.12
C ALA A 524 -17.80 -9.36 9.29
N VAL A 525 -18.67 -9.14 8.30
CA VAL A 525 -18.59 -8.05 7.32
C VAL A 525 -18.54 -6.69 8.03
N ASN A 526 -17.65 -5.81 7.60
CA ASN A 526 -17.52 -4.47 8.17
C ASN A 526 -18.70 -3.55 7.82
N GLU A 527 -18.90 -2.54 8.65
CA GLU A 527 -19.65 -1.36 8.24
C GLU A 527 -18.90 -0.65 7.10
N LYS A 528 -19.66 -0.06 6.17
CA LYS A 528 -19.08 0.64 5.03
C LYS A 528 -18.17 1.77 5.53
N ASP A 529 -17.02 1.91 4.89
CA ASP A 529 -15.97 2.89 5.21
C ASP A 529 -15.38 2.76 6.63
N GLN A 530 -15.55 1.60 7.31
CA GLN A 530 -14.97 1.31 8.62
C GLN A 530 -14.00 0.11 8.56
N LEU A 531 -12.75 0.31 8.99
CA LEU A 531 -11.72 -0.74 8.96
C LEU A 531 -11.85 -1.78 10.08
N PHE A 532 -12.37 -1.38 11.25
CA PHE A 532 -12.33 -2.18 12.48
C PHE A 532 -13.70 -2.41 13.15
N LYS A 533 -14.80 -2.10 12.45
CA LYS A 533 -16.16 -2.20 12.99
C LYS A 533 -17.01 -3.14 12.13
N SER A 534 -17.23 -4.36 12.64
CA SER A 534 -18.13 -5.33 12.02
C SER A 534 -19.60 -4.94 12.19
N ARG A 535 -20.43 -5.18 11.17
CA ARG A 535 -21.90 -5.02 11.20
C ARG A 535 -22.55 -5.87 12.30
N LEU A 536 -22.06 -7.10 12.43
CA LEU A 536 -22.39 -8.00 13.52
C LEU A 536 -21.14 -8.84 13.87
N PRO A 537 -20.31 -8.42 14.83
CA PRO A 537 -19.18 -9.24 15.28
C PRO A 537 -19.70 -10.55 15.90
N LEU A 538 -18.97 -11.64 15.70
CA LEU A 538 -19.28 -12.98 16.23
C LEU A 538 -19.65 -12.92 17.72
N LEU A 539 -20.58 -13.79 18.13
CA LEU A 539 -21.21 -13.78 19.45
C LEU A 539 -20.19 -13.64 20.59
N GLU A 540 -20.44 -12.69 21.51
CA GLU A 540 -19.49 -12.30 22.55
C GLU A 540 -18.95 -13.46 23.37
N LYS A 541 -19.84 -14.40 23.78
CA LYS A 541 -19.46 -15.60 24.55
C LYS A 541 -18.45 -16.52 23.83
N LEU A 542 -18.31 -16.41 22.51
CA LEU A 542 -17.40 -17.22 21.70
C LEU A 542 -16.03 -16.55 21.53
N ARG A 543 -15.93 -15.23 21.75
CA ARG A 543 -14.74 -14.44 21.41
C ARG A 543 -13.54 -14.84 22.26
N GLY A 544 -12.40 -15.06 21.62
CA GLY A 544 -11.17 -15.49 22.27
C GLY A 544 -11.08 -16.99 22.54
N LEU A 545 -12.19 -17.74 22.46
CA LEU A 545 -12.19 -19.19 22.64
C LEU A 545 -11.51 -19.90 21.47
N ARG A 546 -10.98 -21.10 21.75
CA ARG A 546 -10.28 -21.96 20.79
C ARG A 546 -10.67 -23.42 20.91
N ASP A 547 -10.41 -24.17 19.84
CA ASP A 547 -10.47 -25.63 19.78
C ASP A 547 -11.76 -26.19 20.44
N SER A 548 -11.64 -27.24 21.26
CA SER A 548 -12.79 -27.87 21.92
C SER A 548 -13.56 -26.95 22.88
N GLU A 549 -12.98 -25.86 23.38
CA GLU A 549 -13.67 -24.91 24.26
C GLU A 549 -14.67 -24.08 23.44
N LEU A 550 -14.23 -23.57 22.29
CA LEU A 550 -15.10 -22.93 21.31
C LEU A 550 -16.16 -23.89 20.79
N GLY A 551 -15.76 -25.12 20.45
CA GLY A 551 -16.69 -26.14 19.95
C GLY A 551 -17.77 -26.50 20.96
N LYS A 552 -17.41 -26.67 22.25
CA LYS A 552 -18.39 -26.85 23.33
C LYS A 552 -19.29 -25.62 23.47
N ALA A 553 -18.75 -24.39 23.48
CA ALA A 553 -19.55 -23.17 23.63
C ALA A 553 -20.58 -22.94 22.50
N VAL A 554 -20.32 -23.45 21.29
CA VAL A 554 -21.28 -23.49 20.17
C VAL A 554 -22.25 -24.66 20.32
N LEU A 555 -21.76 -25.89 20.53
CA LEU A 555 -22.57 -27.11 20.54
C LEU A 555 -23.46 -27.29 21.78
N THR A 556 -23.18 -26.62 22.90
CA THR A 556 -24.06 -26.62 24.08
C THR A 556 -25.13 -25.53 24.04
N ASP A 557 -25.07 -24.57 23.10
CA ASP A 557 -26.13 -23.58 22.93
C ASP A 557 -27.37 -24.22 22.27
N GLU A 558 -28.52 -24.07 22.93
CA GLU A 558 -29.80 -24.62 22.47
C GLU A 558 -30.26 -24.03 21.12
N ARG A 559 -29.76 -22.84 20.76
CA ARG A 559 -30.10 -22.16 19.50
C ARG A 559 -29.30 -22.71 18.31
N THR A 560 -28.21 -23.44 18.56
CA THR A 560 -27.36 -24.02 17.51
C THR A 560 -28.10 -25.09 16.72
N GLN A 561 -28.19 -24.91 15.41
CA GLN A 561 -28.59 -25.99 14.50
C GLN A 561 -27.44 -26.99 14.40
N LYS A 562 -27.56 -28.07 15.15
CA LYS A 562 -26.60 -29.18 15.14
C LYS A 562 -26.81 -29.99 13.87
N SER A 563 -25.70 -30.45 13.30
CA SER A 563 -25.65 -31.39 12.20
C SER A 563 -24.86 -32.60 12.68
N GLU A 564 -25.23 -33.81 12.25
CA GLU A 564 -24.68 -35.06 12.80
C GLU A 564 -23.17 -35.22 12.53
N ASP A 565 -22.63 -34.52 11.55
CA ASP A 565 -21.21 -34.44 11.19
C ASP A 565 -20.37 -33.49 12.07
N MET A 566 -21.00 -32.71 12.97
CA MET A 566 -20.33 -31.59 13.66
C MET A 566 -19.81 -31.99 15.05
N SER A 567 -18.48 -31.97 15.22
CA SER A 567 -17.79 -32.25 16.48
C SER A 567 -17.27 -30.98 17.16
N ASP A 568 -16.95 -31.05 18.46
CA ASP A 568 -16.27 -29.94 19.16
C ASP A 568 -14.87 -29.67 18.60
N SER A 569 -14.26 -30.67 17.96
CA SER A 569 -12.97 -30.57 17.29
C SER A 569 -13.01 -29.80 15.96
N ASP A 570 -14.18 -29.52 15.39
CA ASP A 570 -14.31 -28.80 14.11
C ASP A 570 -14.19 -27.29 14.24
N PHE A 571 -14.08 -26.77 15.46
CA PHE A 571 -13.89 -25.37 15.75
C PHE A 571 -12.41 -25.12 16.06
N ILE A 572 -11.82 -24.06 15.50
CA ILE A 572 -10.38 -23.77 15.64
C ILE A 572 -10.19 -22.54 16.53
N HIS A 573 -10.80 -21.41 16.17
CA HIS A 573 -10.70 -20.18 16.97
C HIS A 573 -11.81 -19.17 16.65
N CYS A 574 -12.09 -18.27 17.59
CA CYS A 574 -12.80 -17.01 17.35
C CYS A 574 -11.92 -15.86 17.81
N HIS A 575 -11.73 -14.83 17.00
CA HIS A 575 -10.95 -13.66 17.41
C HIS A 575 -11.60 -12.94 18.59
N ALA A 576 -10.77 -12.32 19.46
CA ALA A 576 -11.24 -11.65 20.68
C ALA A 576 -12.19 -10.46 20.42
N THR A 577 -12.11 -9.83 19.25
CA THR A 577 -13.07 -8.78 18.82
C THR A 577 -14.26 -9.32 18.02
N GLY A 578 -14.29 -10.62 17.71
CA GLY A 578 -15.35 -11.27 16.93
C GLY A 578 -15.35 -10.98 15.42
N PHE A 579 -14.34 -10.30 14.87
CA PHE A 579 -14.32 -10.00 13.42
C PHE A 579 -14.14 -11.23 12.52
N ILE A 580 -13.50 -12.29 13.03
CA ILE A 580 -13.24 -13.53 12.29
C ILE A 580 -13.24 -14.76 13.20
N GLY A 581 -13.73 -15.88 12.66
CA GLY A 581 -13.59 -17.22 13.23
C GLY A 581 -13.02 -18.21 12.23
N GLY A 582 -12.47 -19.32 12.72
CA GLY A 582 -11.93 -20.41 11.93
C GLY A 582 -12.48 -21.77 12.38
N THR A 583 -12.84 -22.61 11.41
CA THR A 583 -13.35 -23.97 11.61
C THR A 583 -12.73 -24.94 10.60
N LYS A 584 -12.90 -26.25 10.78
CA LYS A 584 -12.50 -27.28 9.82
C LYS A 584 -13.58 -27.50 8.75
N THR A 585 -14.85 -27.47 9.15
CA THR A 585 -15.99 -27.76 8.27
C THR A 585 -16.84 -26.52 7.99
N LEU A 586 -17.56 -26.57 6.87
CA LEU A 586 -18.57 -25.56 6.51
C LEU A 586 -19.78 -25.59 7.45
N SER A 587 -20.15 -26.78 7.96
CA SER A 587 -21.23 -26.96 8.94
C SER A 587 -20.92 -26.22 10.25
N ALA A 588 -19.69 -26.36 10.78
CA ALA A 588 -19.23 -25.59 11.94
C ALA A 588 -19.15 -24.07 11.66
N ALA A 589 -18.69 -23.67 10.47
CA ALA A 589 -18.64 -22.25 10.05
C ALA A 589 -20.03 -21.62 10.03
N MET A 590 -21.00 -22.32 9.44
CA MET A 590 -22.40 -21.90 9.41
C MET A 590 -22.99 -21.82 10.82
N ALA A 591 -22.70 -22.81 11.68
CA ALA A 591 -23.18 -22.82 13.07
C ALA A 591 -22.73 -21.57 13.86
N MET A 592 -21.47 -21.12 13.71
CA MET A 592 -21.00 -19.89 14.37
C MET A 592 -21.75 -18.63 13.88
N ALA A 593 -21.94 -18.50 12.56
CA ALA A 593 -22.63 -17.37 11.96
C ALA A 593 -24.12 -17.35 12.35
N THR A 594 -24.84 -18.45 12.14
CA THR A 594 -26.26 -18.60 12.46
C THR A 594 -26.52 -18.47 13.97
N LEU A 595 -25.66 -19.00 14.85
CA LEU A 595 -25.79 -18.80 16.30
C LEU A 595 -25.68 -17.32 16.66
N THR A 596 -24.71 -16.60 16.08
CA THR A 596 -24.56 -15.15 16.30
C THR A 596 -25.79 -14.37 15.80
N MET A 597 -26.34 -14.75 14.64
CA MET A 597 -27.55 -14.13 14.11
C MET A 597 -28.80 -14.40 14.96
N LYS A 598 -28.95 -15.61 15.51
CA LYS A 598 -30.06 -15.95 16.42
C LYS A 598 -29.99 -15.19 17.73
N ASP A 599 -28.78 -14.98 18.27
CA ASP A 599 -28.57 -14.15 19.46
C ASP A 599 -29.00 -12.70 19.23
N ALA A 600 -28.71 -12.17 18.04
CA ALA A 600 -29.14 -10.83 17.61
C ALA A 600 -30.62 -10.74 17.15
N GLY A 601 -31.38 -11.85 17.11
CA GLY A 601 -32.77 -11.86 16.63
C GLY A 601 -32.93 -11.67 15.11
N LEU A 602 -31.96 -12.11 14.30
CA LEU A 602 -31.87 -11.86 12.85
C LEU A 602 -32.01 -13.12 11.96
N CYS A 603 -32.53 -14.21 12.52
CA CYS A 603 -32.69 -15.52 11.88
C CYS A 603 -34.16 -15.90 11.69
#